data_AF-A0A2X1PMX5-F1
#
_entry.id   AF-A0A2X1PMX5-F1
#
_cell.length_a   1.000
_cell.length_b   1.000
_cell.length_c   1.000
_cell.angle_alpha   90.00
_cell.angle_beta   90.00
_cell.angle_gamma   90.00
#
_symmetry.space_group_name_H-M   'P 1'
#
loop_
_entity.id
_entity.type
_entity.pdbx_description
1 polymer ?
#
loop_
_entity_poly.entity_id
_entity_poly.type
_entity_poly.pdbx_seq_one_letter_code
_entity_poly.pdbx_strand_id
1 'polypeptide(L)'
;MSEITTLQPSLLWKWFDQICAIPHPSHYEDTLANFIVNWAKEKHFFVERDEVGNVLIRKPATKGMENHTPVVLQAHLDMVPQANEGNPHDFTKDPIQPYIDGEWVKARGTTLGADNGIGLASTLAVLESNDLAHPPLEVLLTMTEETGMDGAKGLRHNWLQSEILINTDTEEMAKFTLVVRAGLTQTLKFPFNMKLIRLSTAHKSPLKVYVAATLAAISIQGAQMQLKS
;
A
#
# COMPACT_ATOMS: atom_id res chain seq x y z
N MET A 1 7.11 -15.96 -11.68
CA MET A 1 6.73 -14.58 -12.06
C MET A 1 5.59 -14.68 -13.04
N SER A 2 4.46 -14.06 -12.71
CA SER A 2 3.25 -14.09 -13.55
C SER A 2 3.32 -13.05 -14.67
N GLU A 3 2.38 -13.14 -15.63
CA GLU A 3 2.32 -12.22 -16.79
C GLU A 3 2.14 -10.75 -16.41
N ILE A 4 1.58 -10.47 -15.23
CA ILE A 4 1.37 -9.11 -14.72
C ILE A 4 2.69 -8.35 -14.53
N THR A 5 3.82 -9.04 -14.36
CA THR A 5 5.14 -8.41 -14.20
C THR A 5 5.61 -7.66 -15.46
N THR A 6 4.93 -7.86 -16.59
CA THR A 6 5.17 -7.15 -17.86
C THR A 6 4.50 -5.77 -17.90
N LEU A 7 3.59 -5.49 -16.97
CA LEU A 7 2.83 -4.25 -16.90
C LEU A 7 3.68 -3.06 -16.40
N GLN A 8 3.19 -1.85 -16.65
CA GLN A 8 3.79 -0.60 -16.18
C GLN A 8 2.91 0.04 -15.10
N PRO A 9 3.50 0.68 -14.07
CA PRO A 9 4.94 0.82 -13.80
C PRO A 9 5.59 -0.48 -13.32
N SER A 10 6.76 -0.86 -13.86
CA SER A 10 7.29 -2.22 -13.66
C SER A 10 7.61 -2.60 -12.21
N LEU A 11 8.12 -1.66 -11.40
CA LEU A 11 8.46 -1.97 -9.99
C LEU A 11 7.20 -2.35 -9.21
N LEU A 12 6.13 -1.58 -9.37
CA LEU A 12 4.85 -1.84 -8.71
C LEU A 12 4.31 -3.22 -9.08
N TRP A 13 4.28 -3.57 -10.37
CA TRP A 13 3.73 -4.86 -10.79
C TRP A 13 4.60 -6.06 -10.39
N LYS A 14 5.92 -5.87 -10.26
CA LYS A 14 6.81 -6.89 -9.69
C LYS A 14 6.56 -7.09 -8.19
N TRP A 15 6.36 -5.99 -7.45
CA TRP A 15 5.98 -6.07 -6.04
C TRP A 15 4.64 -6.74 -5.86
N PHE A 16 3.64 -6.38 -6.66
CA PHE A 16 2.32 -6.98 -6.58
C PHE A 16 2.34 -8.49 -6.91
N ASP A 17 3.13 -8.92 -7.91
CA ASP A 17 3.33 -10.36 -8.18
C ASP A 17 3.98 -11.10 -7.01
N GLN A 18 4.94 -10.48 -6.31
CA GLN A 18 5.56 -11.06 -5.10
C GLN A 18 4.57 -11.14 -3.94
N ILE A 19 3.74 -10.12 -3.74
CA ILE A 19 2.69 -10.10 -2.71
C ILE A 19 1.67 -11.21 -2.99
N CYS A 20 1.17 -11.34 -4.23
CA CYS A 20 0.27 -12.44 -4.60
C CYS A 20 0.89 -13.83 -4.38
N ALA A 21 2.21 -13.97 -4.56
CA ALA A 21 2.90 -15.24 -4.38
C ALA A 21 3.06 -15.68 -2.92
N ILE A 22 2.87 -14.77 -1.95
CA ILE A 22 2.97 -15.07 -0.52
C ILE A 22 1.56 -15.02 0.08
N PRO A 23 1.02 -16.13 0.60
CA PRO A 23 -0.30 -16.10 1.24
C PRO A 23 -0.32 -15.13 2.43
N HIS A 24 -1.28 -14.20 2.44
CA HIS A 24 -1.39 -13.11 3.41
C HIS A 24 -2.86 -12.79 3.80
N PRO A 25 -3.72 -13.78 4.09
CA PRO A 25 -5.07 -13.48 4.55
C PRO A 25 -5.04 -12.81 5.93
N SER A 26 -6.10 -12.10 6.29
CA SER A 26 -6.24 -11.48 7.61
C SER A 26 -5.92 -12.47 8.75
N HIS A 27 -5.12 -12.01 9.72
CA HIS A 27 -4.52 -12.78 10.82
C HIS A 27 -3.34 -13.72 10.47
N TYR A 28 -2.89 -13.77 9.21
CA TYR A 28 -1.76 -14.59 8.77
C TYR A 28 -0.70 -13.78 8.00
N GLU A 29 -0.61 -12.48 8.27
CA GLU A 29 0.22 -11.51 7.56
C GLU A 29 1.72 -11.68 7.84
N ASP A 30 2.09 -12.39 8.91
CA ASP A 30 3.47 -12.51 9.39
C ASP A 30 4.45 -13.01 8.33
N THR A 31 4.03 -13.90 7.43
CA THR A 31 4.89 -14.40 6.36
C THR A 31 5.28 -13.27 5.41
N LEU A 32 4.31 -12.47 4.97
CA LEU A 32 4.52 -11.32 4.11
C LEU A 32 5.27 -10.19 4.84
N ALA A 33 4.89 -9.91 6.10
CA ALA A 33 5.56 -8.91 6.93
C ALA A 33 7.04 -9.23 7.10
N ASN A 34 7.39 -10.48 7.43
CA ASN A 34 8.78 -10.90 7.61
C ASN A 34 9.57 -10.87 6.30
N PHE A 35 8.93 -11.22 5.17
CA PHE A 35 9.54 -11.07 3.84
C PHE A 35 9.91 -9.61 3.56
N ILE A 36 8.99 -8.68 3.78
CA ILE A 36 9.21 -7.23 3.58
C ILE A 36 10.28 -6.70 4.54
N VAL A 37 10.25 -7.10 5.81
CA VAL A 37 11.28 -6.70 6.80
C VAL A 37 12.67 -7.16 6.38
N ASN A 38 12.81 -8.41 5.92
CA ASN A 38 14.09 -8.94 5.48
C ASN A 38 14.59 -8.20 4.24
N TRP A 39 13.71 -7.98 3.26
CA TRP A 39 14.05 -7.17 2.08
C TRP A 39 14.50 -5.75 2.46
N ALA A 40 13.82 -5.08 3.39
CA ALA A 40 14.18 -3.73 3.83
C ALA A 40 15.56 -3.71 4.51
N LYS A 41 15.88 -4.74 5.31
CA LYS A 41 17.21 -4.91 5.91
C LYS A 41 18.30 -5.13 4.85
N GLU A 42 18.03 -5.92 3.82
CA GLU A 42 18.95 -6.15 2.69
C GLU A 42 19.23 -4.86 1.92
N LYS A 43 18.24 -3.96 1.81
CA LYS A 43 18.42 -2.62 1.23
C LYS A 43 19.05 -1.62 2.20
N HIS A 44 19.40 -2.04 3.41
CA HIS A 44 19.92 -1.19 4.49
C HIS A 44 18.99 -0.05 4.91
N PHE A 45 17.68 -0.23 4.73
CA PHE A 45 16.71 0.68 5.30
C PHE A 45 16.58 0.43 6.80
N PHE A 46 16.25 1.49 7.54
CA PHE A 46 15.72 1.31 8.88
C PHE A 46 14.38 0.58 8.76
N VAL A 47 14.20 -0.46 9.57
CA VAL A 47 12.94 -1.20 9.64
C VAL A 47 12.73 -1.75 11.04
N GLU A 48 11.51 -1.58 11.54
CA GLU A 48 11.07 -2.09 12.83
C GLU A 48 9.67 -2.67 12.73
N ARG A 49 9.32 -3.53 13.71
CA ARG A 49 7.94 -3.92 13.98
C ARG A 49 7.52 -3.40 15.35
N ASP A 50 6.27 -3.01 15.48
CA ASP A 50 5.68 -2.66 16.77
C ASP A 50 5.08 -3.88 17.50
N GLU A 51 4.49 -3.63 18.67
CA GLU A 51 3.95 -4.66 19.55
C GLU A 51 2.76 -5.41 18.95
N VAL A 52 2.03 -4.78 18.02
CA VAL A 52 0.89 -5.40 17.31
C VAL A 52 1.29 -5.96 15.95
N GLY A 53 2.57 -5.84 15.57
CA GLY A 53 3.14 -6.45 14.38
C GLY A 53 3.17 -5.56 13.14
N ASN A 54 2.74 -4.31 13.23
CA ASN A 54 2.85 -3.35 12.12
C ASN A 54 4.32 -3.19 11.71
N VAL A 55 4.58 -2.92 10.43
CA VAL A 55 5.93 -2.71 9.92
C VAL A 55 6.14 -1.23 9.61
N LEU A 56 7.23 -0.64 10.11
CA LEU A 56 7.64 0.71 9.75
C LEU A 56 9.01 0.67 9.07
N ILE A 57 9.10 1.22 7.88
CA ILE A 57 10.34 1.36 7.10
C ILE A 57 10.65 2.84 6.90
N ARG A 58 11.92 3.24 7.02
CA ARG A 58 12.37 4.61 6.75
C ARG A 58 13.40 4.67 5.64
N LYS A 59 13.23 5.65 4.76
CA LYS A 59 14.18 6.01 3.71
C LYS A 59 14.48 7.51 3.77
N PRO A 60 15.77 7.91 3.76
CA PRO A 60 16.15 9.33 3.79
C PRO A 60 15.66 10.06 2.54
N ALA A 61 15.52 11.38 2.62
CA ALA A 61 15.13 12.18 1.47
C ALA A 61 16.09 12.02 0.29
N THR A 62 15.54 12.12 -0.92
CA THR A 62 16.38 12.32 -2.11
C THR A 62 17.03 13.70 -2.13
N LYS A 63 18.10 13.82 -2.92
CA LYS A 63 18.85 15.07 -3.06
C LYS A 63 17.92 16.24 -3.44
N GLY A 64 17.95 17.31 -2.63
CA GLY A 64 17.14 18.51 -2.83
C GLY A 64 15.76 18.48 -2.15
N MET A 65 15.40 17.37 -1.49
CA MET A 65 14.14 17.20 -0.77
C MET A 65 14.32 17.13 0.76
N GLU A 66 15.53 17.40 1.27
CA GLU A 66 15.90 17.18 2.67
C GLU A 66 15.13 18.10 3.65
N ASN A 67 14.76 19.31 3.21
CA ASN A 67 14.04 20.29 4.01
C ASN A 67 12.51 20.23 3.81
N HIS A 68 12.02 19.23 3.08
CA HIS A 68 10.58 19.05 2.88
C HIS A 68 9.97 18.26 4.04
N THR A 69 8.69 18.55 4.31
CA THR A 69 7.90 17.87 5.33
C THR A 69 7.96 16.35 5.16
N PRO A 70 8.33 15.58 6.20
CA PRO A 70 8.35 14.13 6.15
C PRO A 70 6.97 13.53 5.92
N VAL A 71 6.91 12.46 5.13
CA VAL A 71 5.68 11.82 4.66
C VAL A 71 5.70 10.34 5.00
N VAL A 72 4.59 9.81 5.51
CA VAL A 72 4.35 8.38 5.67
C VAL A 72 3.36 7.91 4.61
N LEU A 73 3.72 6.89 3.84
CA LEU A 73 2.78 6.14 3.00
C LEU A 73 2.25 4.97 3.82
N GLN A 74 0.93 4.78 3.87
CA GLN A 74 0.31 3.72 4.64
C GLN A 74 -0.55 2.81 3.76
N ALA A 75 -0.33 1.51 3.93
CA ALA A 75 -1.09 0.42 3.34
C ALA A 75 -1.35 -0.65 4.42
N HIS A 76 -2.33 -1.53 4.22
CA HIS A 76 -2.52 -2.70 5.06
C HIS A 76 -1.91 -3.95 4.41
N LEU A 77 -1.55 -4.94 5.25
CA LEU A 77 -0.84 -6.15 4.85
C LEU A 77 -1.77 -7.29 4.44
N ASP A 78 -2.99 -7.31 4.98
CA ASP A 78 -3.90 -8.42 4.80
C ASP A 78 -4.74 -8.32 3.54
N MET A 79 -5.40 -9.43 3.22
CA MET A 79 -6.45 -9.47 2.22
C MET A 79 -7.63 -10.31 2.71
N VAL A 80 -8.82 -10.01 2.19
CA VAL A 80 -10.03 -10.80 2.45
C VAL A 80 -9.96 -12.18 1.78
N PRO A 81 -10.02 -13.30 2.51
CA PRO A 81 -9.93 -14.65 1.94
C PRO A 81 -11.28 -15.15 1.44
N GLN A 82 -11.66 -14.82 0.21
CA GLN A 82 -12.88 -15.33 -0.43
C GLN A 82 -12.59 -16.04 -1.76
N ALA A 83 -13.07 -17.28 -1.88
CA ALA A 83 -12.95 -18.10 -3.09
C ALA A 83 -14.31 -18.29 -3.77
N ASN A 84 -14.30 -18.49 -5.10
CA ASN A 84 -15.49 -18.78 -5.87
C ASN A 84 -16.00 -20.20 -5.57
N GLU A 85 -17.32 -20.40 -5.67
CA GLU A 85 -17.92 -21.73 -5.56
C GLU A 85 -17.26 -22.72 -6.53
N GLY A 86 -16.89 -23.89 -6.01
CA GLY A 86 -16.25 -24.96 -6.78
C GLY A 86 -14.75 -24.78 -7.03
N ASN A 87 -14.10 -23.75 -6.48
CA ASN A 87 -12.66 -23.56 -6.54
C ASN A 87 -12.04 -23.58 -5.13
N PRO A 88 -11.65 -24.75 -4.60
CA PRO A 88 -11.03 -24.84 -3.28
C PRO A 88 -9.65 -24.17 -3.30
N HIS A 89 -9.44 -23.22 -2.38
CA HIS A 89 -8.19 -22.48 -2.21
C HIS A 89 -7.87 -22.34 -0.71
N ASP A 90 -6.72 -22.83 -0.27
CA ASP A 90 -6.24 -22.68 1.11
C ASP A 90 -5.43 -21.38 1.22
N PHE A 91 -6.08 -20.28 1.60
CA PHE A 91 -5.44 -18.96 1.73
C PHE A 91 -4.27 -18.91 2.72
N THR A 92 -4.07 -19.92 3.56
CA THR A 92 -2.92 -19.95 4.47
C THR A 92 -1.67 -20.55 3.83
N LYS A 93 -1.79 -21.13 2.62
CA LYS A 93 -0.71 -21.88 1.94
C LYS A 93 -0.61 -21.61 0.45
N ASP A 94 -1.76 -21.49 -0.22
CA ASP A 94 -1.84 -21.38 -1.66
C ASP A 94 -1.61 -19.93 -2.10
N PRO A 95 -0.74 -19.69 -3.10
CA PRO A 95 -0.54 -18.35 -3.62
C PRO A 95 -1.72 -17.89 -4.48
N ILE A 96 -1.98 -16.58 -4.48
CA ILE A 96 -2.91 -15.97 -5.42
C ILE A 96 -2.31 -16.06 -6.83
N GLN A 97 -3.14 -16.45 -7.81
CA GLN A 97 -2.74 -16.60 -9.20
C GLN A 97 -3.32 -15.45 -10.04
N PRO A 98 -2.62 -14.31 -10.13
CA PRO A 98 -3.09 -13.19 -10.92
C PRO A 98 -2.92 -13.44 -12.43
N TYR A 99 -3.84 -12.93 -13.23
CA TYR A 99 -3.81 -12.97 -14.69
C TYR A 99 -4.40 -11.70 -15.30
N ILE A 100 -4.05 -11.42 -16.55
CA ILE A 100 -4.55 -10.29 -17.33
C ILE A 100 -5.78 -10.72 -18.11
N ASP A 101 -6.88 -9.99 -17.95
CA ASP A 101 -8.13 -10.17 -18.67
C ASP A 101 -8.53 -8.85 -19.37
N GLY A 102 -8.03 -8.68 -20.59
CA GLY A 102 -8.22 -7.45 -21.35
C GLY A 102 -7.57 -6.24 -20.66
N GLU A 103 -8.39 -5.34 -20.14
CA GLU A 103 -7.95 -4.14 -19.40
C GLU A 103 -7.84 -4.37 -17.88
N TRP A 104 -8.19 -5.56 -17.40
CA TRP A 104 -8.28 -5.89 -15.98
C TRP A 104 -7.20 -6.88 -15.54
N VAL A 105 -6.83 -6.83 -14.26
CA VAL A 105 -6.11 -7.91 -13.58
C VAL A 105 -7.08 -8.60 -12.64
N LYS A 106 -7.07 -9.94 -12.64
CA LYS A 106 -7.98 -10.77 -11.84
C LYS A 106 -7.21 -11.93 -11.22
N ALA A 107 -7.77 -12.57 -10.20
CA ALA A 107 -7.26 -13.83 -9.65
C ALA A 107 -8.09 -15.03 -10.12
N ARG A 108 -7.45 -16.19 -10.24
CA ARG A 108 -8.11 -17.42 -10.68
C ARG A 108 -8.96 -17.99 -9.56
N GLY A 109 -10.27 -17.77 -9.62
CA GLY A 109 -11.25 -18.43 -8.75
C GLY A 109 -11.22 -17.97 -7.30
N THR A 110 -10.59 -16.83 -7.03
CA THR A 110 -10.45 -16.26 -5.70
C THR A 110 -10.38 -14.74 -5.78
N THR A 111 -10.49 -14.09 -4.63
CA THR A 111 -10.14 -12.69 -4.41
C THR A 111 -8.70 -12.41 -4.81
N LEU A 112 -8.46 -11.23 -5.38
CA LEU A 112 -7.13 -10.87 -5.89
C LEU A 112 -6.21 -10.29 -4.81
N GLY A 113 -6.77 -9.72 -3.74
CA GLY A 113 -5.99 -8.92 -2.78
C GLY A 113 -5.44 -7.64 -3.42
N ALA A 114 -6.13 -7.09 -4.43
CA ALA A 114 -5.78 -5.78 -4.99
C ALA A 114 -5.97 -4.67 -3.95
N ASP A 115 -6.96 -4.87 -3.07
CA ASP A 115 -7.14 -4.12 -1.84
C ASP A 115 -6.49 -4.88 -0.66
N ASN A 116 -5.48 -4.35 0.04
CA ASN A 116 -4.68 -3.15 -0.31
C ASN A 116 -3.38 -3.49 -1.06
N GLY A 117 -3.27 -4.68 -1.66
CA GLY A 117 -2.03 -5.15 -2.28
C GLY A 117 -1.46 -4.22 -3.37
N ILE A 118 -2.28 -3.46 -4.10
CA ILE A 118 -1.80 -2.45 -5.07
C ILE A 118 -1.21 -1.23 -4.35
N GLY A 119 -1.87 -0.76 -3.29
CA GLY A 119 -1.37 0.31 -2.44
C GLY A 119 -0.06 -0.08 -1.78
N LEU A 120 -0.04 -1.25 -1.13
CA LEU A 120 1.15 -1.88 -0.56
C LEU A 120 2.30 -1.97 -1.57
N ALA A 121 2.06 -2.54 -2.76
CA ALA A 121 3.06 -2.65 -3.82
C ALA A 121 3.61 -1.28 -4.26
N SER A 122 2.75 -0.26 -4.30
CA SER A 122 3.17 1.10 -4.66
C SER A 122 4.13 1.69 -3.63
N THR A 123 3.89 1.49 -2.33
CA THR A 123 4.77 2.00 -1.27
C THR A 123 6.16 1.35 -1.33
N LEU A 124 6.21 0.03 -1.57
CA LEU A 124 7.46 -0.73 -1.72
C LEU A 124 8.21 -0.34 -2.99
N ALA A 125 7.50 -0.07 -4.08
CA ALA A 125 8.10 0.43 -5.32
C ALA A 125 8.74 1.82 -5.14
N VAL A 126 8.13 2.72 -4.35
CA VAL A 126 8.73 4.03 -4.01
C VAL A 126 9.98 3.86 -3.14
N LEU A 127 9.94 2.96 -2.16
CA LEU A 127 11.12 2.61 -1.36
C LEU A 127 12.25 2.07 -2.24
N GLU A 128 11.95 1.17 -3.19
CA GLU A 128 12.95 0.57 -4.07
C GLU A 128 13.49 1.52 -5.16
N SER A 129 12.70 2.49 -5.60
CA SER A 129 13.09 3.43 -6.65
C SER A 129 14.31 4.28 -6.25
N ASN A 130 15.18 4.56 -7.22
CA ASN A 130 16.31 5.49 -7.07
C ASN A 130 16.15 6.76 -7.91
N ASP A 131 15.01 6.91 -8.59
CA ASP A 131 14.73 7.93 -9.60
C ASP A 131 13.49 8.79 -9.29
N LEU A 132 12.77 8.47 -8.21
CA LEU A 132 11.64 9.27 -7.72
C LEU A 132 12.11 10.25 -6.66
N ALA A 133 11.85 11.54 -6.88
CA ALA A 133 12.09 12.57 -5.87
C ALA A 133 11.08 12.43 -4.71
N HIS A 134 11.57 12.38 -3.47
CA HIS A 134 10.74 12.27 -2.27
C HIS A 134 11.40 12.96 -1.05
N PRO A 135 10.60 13.49 -0.11
CA PRO A 135 11.06 13.99 1.20
C PRO A 135 11.56 12.82 2.08
N PRO A 136 11.96 13.05 3.35
CA PRO A 136 12.14 11.95 4.29
C PRO A 136 10.86 11.10 4.30
N LEU A 137 11.02 9.80 4.06
CA LEU A 137 9.91 8.90 3.75
C LEU A 137 9.81 7.81 4.81
N GLU A 138 8.62 7.66 5.36
CA GLU A 138 8.20 6.49 6.12
C GLU A 138 7.22 5.65 5.27
N VAL A 139 7.24 4.34 5.47
CA VAL A 139 6.20 3.42 5.00
C VAL A 139 5.69 2.64 6.19
N LEU A 140 4.41 2.79 6.50
CA LEU A 140 3.71 2.08 7.56
C LEU A 140 2.81 1.01 6.95
N LEU A 141 3.04 -0.24 7.31
CA LEU A 141 2.24 -1.37 6.87
C LEU A 141 1.48 -1.94 8.07
N THR A 142 0.16 -1.81 8.05
CA THR A 142 -0.69 -2.16 9.19
C THR A 142 -1.19 -3.60 9.12
N MET A 143 -1.34 -4.22 10.29
CA MET A 143 -1.92 -5.56 10.45
C MET A 143 -3.45 -5.50 10.50
N THR A 144 -4.11 -6.54 9.97
CA THR A 144 -5.51 -6.88 10.23
C THR A 144 -6.48 -5.70 10.05
N GLU A 145 -6.54 -5.09 8.87
CA GLU A 145 -7.52 -4.03 8.57
C GLU A 145 -8.93 -4.64 8.48
N GLU A 146 -9.07 -5.69 7.68
CA GLU A 146 -10.34 -6.19 7.13
C GLU A 146 -11.27 -6.82 8.19
N THR A 147 -10.70 -7.29 9.30
CA THR A 147 -11.44 -8.00 10.36
C THR A 147 -11.50 -7.25 11.68
N GLY A 148 -10.91 -6.05 11.79
CA GLY A 148 -10.93 -5.32 13.05
C GLY A 148 -10.07 -4.07 13.17
N MET A 149 -9.24 -3.72 12.18
CA MET A 149 -8.28 -2.62 12.25
C MET A 149 -7.32 -2.74 13.46
N ASP A 150 -6.89 -3.95 13.81
CA ASP A 150 -6.11 -4.20 15.03
C ASP A 150 -4.76 -3.48 14.98
N GLY A 151 -4.09 -3.49 13.81
CA GLY A 151 -2.85 -2.77 13.60
C GLY A 151 -3.00 -1.26 13.78
N ALA A 152 -4.06 -0.67 13.25
CA ALA A 152 -4.32 0.76 13.37
C ALA A 152 -4.65 1.17 14.82
N LYS A 153 -5.46 0.35 15.53
CA LYS A 153 -5.82 0.58 16.93
C LYS A 153 -4.63 0.43 17.88
N GLY A 154 -3.72 -0.48 17.56
CA GLY A 154 -2.55 -0.82 18.38
C GLY A 154 -1.26 -0.10 18.00
N LEU A 155 -1.30 0.82 17.03
CA LEU A 155 -0.12 1.51 16.52
C LEU A 155 0.67 2.17 17.65
N ARG A 156 1.98 1.88 17.72
CA ARG A 156 2.88 2.45 18.75
C ARG A 156 2.86 3.98 18.75
N HIS A 157 2.61 4.55 19.92
CA HIS A 157 2.64 6.00 20.13
C HIS A 157 4.04 6.60 19.92
N ASN A 158 4.09 7.81 19.35
CA ASN A 158 5.33 8.56 19.07
C ASN A 158 6.35 7.78 18.23
N TRP A 159 5.89 6.83 17.42
CA TRP A 159 6.76 6.01 16.59
C TRP A 159 7.02 6.66 15.23
N LEU A 160 5.99 7.22 14.59
CA LEU A 160 6.10 7.94 13.32
C LEU A 160 6.78 9.30 13.51
N GLN A 161 7.65 9.66 12.58
CA GLN A 161 8.29 10.98 12.47
C GLN A 161 7.62 11.86 11.43
N SER A 162 6.78 11.26 10.57
CA SER A 162 6.06 11.94 9.52
C SER A 162 5.00 12.89 10.04
N GLU A 163 4.81 14.00 9.33
CA GLU A 163 3.76 14.98 9.65
C GLU A 163 2.54 14.82 8.73
N ILE A 164 2.74 14.18 7.57
CA ILE A 164 1.71 13.89 6.57
C ILE A 164 1.58 12.39 6.42
N LEU A 165 0.39 11.85 6.62
CA LEU A 165 0.05 10.47 6.25
C LEU A 165 -0.68 10.44 4.92
N ILE A 166 -0.25 9.58 4.00
CA ILE A 166 -0.95 9.24 2.78
C ILE A 166 -1.41 7.78 2.87
N ASN A 167 -2.71 7.59 3.05
CA ASN A 167 -3.32 6.27 2.97
C ASN A 167 -3.55 5.90 1.49
N THR A 168 -3.26 4.64 1.12
CA THR A 168 -3.39 4.12 -0.24
C THR A 168 -4.62 3.22 -0.44
N ASP A 169 -5.61 3.35 0.43
CA ASP A 169 -6.75 2.43 0.61
C ASP A 169 -8.06 2.94 0.02
N THR A 170 -7.95 3.87 -0.93
CA THR A 170 -9.10 4.35 -1.69
C THR A 170 -9.15 3.66 -3.05
N GLU A 171 -10.21 2.90 -3.30
CA GLU A 171 -10.39 2.08 -4.50
C GLU A 171 -10.87 2.86 -5.74
N GLU A 172 -11.34 4.10 -5.57
CA GLU A 172 -11.83 4.94 -6.68
C GLU A 172 -10.75 5.87 -7.23
N MET A 173 -10.50 5.79 -8.54
CA MET A 173 -9.57 6.69 -9.22
C MET A 173 -10.04 8.15 -9.16
N ALA A 174 -9.09 9.06 -8.92
CA ALA A 174 -9.31 10.52 -8.88
C ALA A 174 -10.29 10.98 -7.77
N LYS A 175 -10.48 10.16 -6.73
CA LYS A 175 -11.23 10.51 -5.54
C LYS A 175 -10.30 10.64 -4.35
N PHE A 176 -10.21 11.85 -3.80
CA PHE A 176 -9.50 12.10 -2.56
C PHE A 176 -10.46 12.00 -1.38
N THR A 177 -10.14 11.14 -0.43
CA THR A 177 -10.87 11.05 0.84
C THR A 177 -10.10 11.81 1.90
N LEU A 178 -10.63 12.94 2.36
CA LEU A 178 -10.08 13.65 3.52
C LEU A 178 -10.91 13.27 4.75
N VAL A 179 -10.27 12.60 5.72
CA VAL A 179 -10.90 12.28 7.00
C VAL A 179 -10.36 13.23 8.07
N VAL A 180 -11.23 14.10 8.59
CA VAL A 180 -10.87 15.06 9.65
C VAL A 180 -11.18 14.49 11.04
N ARG A 181 -12.09 13.49 11.13
CA ARG A 181 -12.45 12.80 12.38
C ARG A 181 -13.12 11.45 12.08
N ALA A 182 -12.75 10.38 12.81
CA ALA A 182 -13.42 9.09 12.74
C ALA A 182 -14.93 9.25 13.07
N GLY A 183 -15.81 8.70 12.21
CA GLY A 183 -17.26 8.69 12.42
C GLY A 183 -18.06 9.80 11.72
N LEU A 184 -17.42 10.74 10.99
CA LEU A 184 -18.13 11.68 10.13
C LEU A 184 -17.47 11.73 8.75
N THR A 185 -18.06 11.03 7.77
CA THR A 185 -17.58 11.05 6.38
C THR A 185 -18.11 12.29 5.68
N GLN A 186 -17.24 13.25 5.39
CA GLN A 186 -17.59 14.41 4.56
C GLN A 186 -16.86 14.30 3.21
N THR A 187 -17.61 14.09 2.14
CA THR A 187 -17.05 14.08 0.78
C THR A 187 -16.99 15.51 0.26
N LEU A 188 -15.78 16.03 0.07
CA LEU A 188 -15.56 17.31 -0.58
C LEU A 188 -15.17 17.07 -2.05
N LYS A 189 -15.93 17.67 -2.97
CA LYS A 189 -15.63 17.62 -4.42
C LYS A 189 -14.98 18.93 -4.82
N PHE A 190 -13.68 18.88 -5.09
CA PHE A 190 -12.95 20.02 -5.65
C PHE A 190 -12.71 19.78 -7.15
N PRO A 191 -12.92 20.78 -8.01
CA PRO A 191 -12.40 20.71 -9.37
C PRO A 191 -10.88 20.88 -9.30
N PHE A 192 -10.14 19.83 -9.68
CA PHE A 192 -8.69 19.91 -9.85
C PHE A 192 -8.32 19.49 -11.27
N ASN A 193 -7.37 20.21 -11.87
CA ASN A 193 -6.78 19.80 -13.14
C ASN A 193 -5.66 18.82 -12.84
N MET A 194 -5.92 17.52 -13.00
CA MET A 194 -4.83 16.54 -13.07
C MET A 194 -3.99 16.82 -14.31
N LYS A 195 -2.78 17.33 -14.11
CA LYS A 195 -1.77 17.30 -15.17
C LYS A 195 -1.11 15.93 -15.11
N LEU A 196 -1.44 15.08 -16.09
CA LEU A 196 -0.74 13.81 -16.26
C LEU A 196 0.73 14.13 -16.57
N ILE A 197 1.62 13.99 -15.59
CA ILE A 197 3.05 14.09 -15.83
C ILE A 197 3.45 12.76 -16.48
N ARG A 198 3.60 12.75 -17.81
CA ARG A 198 4.24 11.64 -18.51
C ARG A 198 5.68 11.57 -18.03
N LEU A 199 5.97 10.60 -17.15
CA LEU A 199 7.33 10.12 -16.95
C LEU A 199 7.82 9.63 -18.31
N SER A 200 8.85 10.29 -18.86
CA SER A 200 9.34 9.99 -20.20
C SER A 200 10.05 8.63 -20.21
N THR A 201 9.33 7.57 -20.56
CA THR A 201 9.94 6.37 -21.13
C THR A 201 9.18 5.98 -22.39
N ALA A 202 9.95 5.85 -23.47
CA ALA A 202 9.47 5.59 -24.80
C ALA A 202 8.99 4.13 -24.93
N HIS A 203 7.72 3.85 -24.60
CA HIS A 203 6.98 2.75 -25.22
C HIS A 203 5.47 2.94 -25.04
N LYS A 204 4.74 2.94 -26.16
CA LYS A 204 3.28 2.93 -26.20
C LYS A 204 2.81 1.49 -25.99
N SER A 205 2.50 1.11 -24.77
CA SER A 205 1.63 -0.06 -24.49
C SER A 205 0.18 0.43 -24.34
N PRO A 206 -0.82 -0.25 -24.94
CA PRO A 206 -2.21 0.17 -24.92
C PRO A 206 -2.96 -0.19 -23.62
N LEU A 207 -2.29 -0.80 -22.64
CA LEU A 207 -2.92 -1.12 -21.36
C LEU A 207 -3.01 0.13 -20.48
N LYS A 208 -4.23 0.63 -20.30
CA LYS A 208 -4.57 1.60 -19.27
C LYS A 208 -4.64 0.89 -17.93
N VAL A 209 -3.48 0.62 -17.35
CA VAL A 209 -3.42 0.24 -15.95
C VAL A 209 -3.64 1.49 -15.12
N TYR A 210 -4.83 1.64 -14.56
CA TYR A 210 -5.11 2.65 -13.56
C TYR A 210 -4.74 2.09 -12.19
N VAL A 211 -3.50 2.32 -11.76
CA VAL A 211 -3.15 2.18 -10.35
C VAL A 211 -3.80 3.36 -9.62
N ALA A 212 -4.98 3.13 -9.05
CA ALA A 212 -5.61 4.09 -8.15
C ALA A 212 -4.93 4.00 -6.78
N ALA A 213 -3.73 4.58 -6.65
CA ALA A 213 -3.21 4.97 -5.35
C ALA A 213 -3.57 6.45 -5.19
N THR A 214 -4.77 6.74 -4.69
CA THR A 214 -5.19 8.13 -4.51
C THR A 214 -4.68 8.64 -3.15
N LEU A 215 -3.91 9.73 -3.16
CA LEU A 215 -3.21 10.23 -1.99
C LEU A 215 -4.15 10.94 -0.99
N ALA A 216 -4.55 10.30 0.11
CA ALA A 216 -5.25 11.00 1.19
C ALA A 216 -4.25 11.57 2.22
N ALA A 217 -3.87 12.86 2.10
CA ALA A 217 -3.00 13.53 3.07
C ALA A 217 -3.75 13.91 4.36
N ILE A 218 -3.42 13.29 5.51
CA ILE A 218 -3.89 13.69 6.85
C ILE A 218 -2.71 14.32 7.61
N SER A 219 -2.92 15.52 8.17
CA SER A 219 -1.96 16.19 9.06
C SER A 219 -1.97 15.50 10.43
N ILE A 220 -0.83 14.96 10.86
CA ILE A 220 -0.68 14.13 12.07
C ILE A 220 -0.64 14.98 13.37
N GLN A 221 -0.48 16.31 13.30
CA GLN A 221 -0.43 17.16 14.49
C GLN A 221 -1.80 17.25 15.21
N GLY A 222 -1.97 16.48 16.30
CA GLY A 222 -2.97 16.78 17.35
C GLY A 222 -4.05 15.75 17.69
N ALA A 223 -3.96 14.49 17.25
CA ALA A 223 -4.99 13.49 17.58
C ALA A 223 -4.85 12.92 19.00
N GLN A 224 -5.44 13.60 20.00
CA GLN A 224 -5.87 12.94 21.24
C GLN A 224 -7.04 11.99 20.91
N MET A 225 -6.76 10.70 20.80
CA MET A 225 -7.77 9.67 20.56
C MET A 225 -8.45 9.31 21.89
N GLN A 226 -9.59 9.93 22.19
CA GLN A 226 -10.54 9.39 23.18
C GLN A 226 -11.57 8.54 22.45
N LEU A 227 -11.48 7.23 22.63
CA LEU A 227 -12.50 6.27 22.21
C LEU A 227 -13.59 6.21 23.29
N LYS A 228 -14.85 6.41 22.90
CA LYS A 228 -16.02 6.01 23.70
C LYS A 228 -16.71 4.83 23.00
N SER A 229 -17.06 3.86 23.85
CA SER A 229 -17.69 2.55 23.63
C SER A 229 -18.50 2.37 22.36
#